data_AF-A0A535UGM9-F1
#
_entry.id   AF-A0A535UGM9-F1
#
_cell.length_a   1.000
_cell.length_b   1.000
_cell.length_c   1.000
_cell.angle_alpha   90.00
_cell.angle_beta   90.00
_cell.angle_gamma   90.00
#
_symmetry.space_group_name_H-M   'P 1'
#
loop_
_entity.id
_entity.type
_entity.pdbx_description
1 polymer ?
#
loop_
_entity_poly.entity_id
_entity_poly.type
_entity_poly.pdbx_seq_one_letter_code
_entity_poly.pdbx_strand_id
1 'polypeptide(L)'
;NRYLTVKLTEENIISTYTGYRPLVSPRRPGRATAKVSRTHAVLQSPSGLVTIVGGKLTTYRRMAQDTVDVLNRRDGSPVVHPTQSLPLQGSAGWPFVQRELEKKGSALGLSHQTIAHLGKSYGAESLAILDLISGDPSLAQLLIDDLPYIRAEVVYATCYEMAVTPYDVLARRTSITLEDRQRGLGVVDEVAALMAKELQWTPEQQKSLVDAFCRAMDRQIAAEKIEV
;
A
#
# COMPACT_ATOMS: atom_id res chain seq x y z
N ASN A 1 -10.71 -12.62 -23.18
CA ASN A 1 -11.46 -12.86 -24.44
C ASN A 1 -12.24 -14.17 -24.47
N ARG A 2 -11.65 -15.37 -24.31
CA ARG A 2 -12.39 -16.65 -24.39
C ARG A 2 -13.63 -16.78 -23.47
N TYR A 3 -13.61 -16.13 -22.31
CA TYR A 3 -14.65 -16.25 -21.28
C TYR A 3 -15.45 -14.96 -21.05
N LEU A 4 -15.23 -13.92 -21.85
CA LEU A 4 -15.88 -12.62 -21.68
C LEU A 4 -16.82 -12.35 -22.86
N THR A 5 -17.95 -11.72 -22.58
CA THR A 5 -18.86 -11.20 -23.61
C THR A 5 -18.31 -9.95 -24.31
N VAL A 6 -17.38 -9.24 -23.65
CA VAL A 6 -16.64 -8.11 -24.21
C VAL A 6 -15.28 -8.58 -24.74
N LYS A 7 -14.86 -8.04 -25.89
CA LYS A 7 -13.53 -8.26 -26.44
C LYS A 7 -12.59 -7.19 -25.88
N LEU A 8 -11.64 -7.61 -25.06
CA LEU A 8 -10.58 -6.76 -24.53
C LEU A 8 -9.34 -6.82 -25.43
N THR A 9 -8.75 -5.67 -25.72
CA THR A 9 -7.46 -5.51 -26.41
C THR A 9 -6.44 -4.91 -25.44
N GLU A 10 -5.17 -4.84 -25.87
CA GLU A 10 -4.11 -4.19 -25.08
C GLU A 10 -4.42 -2.71 -24.82
N GLU A 11 -5.16 -2.04 -25.71
CA GLU A 11 -5.64 -0.66 -25.53
C GLU A 11 -6.58 -0.50 -24.33
N ASN A 12 -7.18 -1.59 -23.83
CA ASN A 12 -8.02 -1.55 -22.63
C ASN A 12 -7.21 -1.71 -21.34
N ILE A 13 -5.91 -2.03 -21.41
CA ILE A 13 -5.03 -2.13 -20.25
C ILE A 13 -4.66 -0.71 -19.81
N ILE A 14 -5.04 -0.35 -18.58
CA ILE A 14 -4.70 0.96 -18.00
C ILE A 14 -3.38 0.91 -17.21
N SER A 15 -3.09 -0.24 -16.59
CA SER A 15 -1.89 -0.46 -15.80
C SER A 15 -1.53 -1.95 -15.75
N THR A 16 -0.27 -2.25 -15.44
CA THR A 16 0.18 -3.60 -15.12
C THR A 16 1.04 -3.60 -13.87
N TYR A 17 1.20 -4.77 -13.24
CA TYR A 17 2.18 -4.96 -12.19
C TYR A 17 2.77 -6.36 -12.27
N THR A 18 3.97 -6.51 -11.72
CA THR A 18 4.64 -7.80 -11.59
C THR A 18 5.19 -7.97 -10.19
N GLY A 19 5.42 -9.21 -9.78
CA GLY A 19 5.95 -9.50 -8.47
C GLY A 19 6.63 -10.86 -8.42
N TYR A 20 7.68 -10.97 -7.62
CA TYR A 20 8.36 -12.22 -7.37
C TYR A 20 7.70 -12.99 -6.24
N ARG A 21 7.59 -14.31 -6.40
CA ARG A 21 7.14 -15.21 -5.35
C ARG A 21 8.36 -15.80 -4.65
N PRO A 22 8.60 -15.53 -3.36
CA PRO A 22 9.68 -16.16 -2.63
C PRO A 22 9.30 -17.61 -2.35
N LEU A 23 9.74 -18.53 -3.21
CA LEU A 23 9.48 -19.97 -3.07
C LEU A 23 10.64 -20.64 -2.33
N VAL A 24 10.32 -21.51 -1.36
CA VAL A 24 11.33 -22.31 -0.66
C VAL A 24 11.71 -23.50 -1.54
N SER A 25 12.87 -23.44 -2.20
CA SER A 25 13.33 -24.58 -2.98
C SER A 25 13.58 -25.79 -2.08
N PRO A 26 13.07 -27.00 -2.41
CA PRO A 26 13.47 -28.21 -1.70
C PRO A 26 14.98 -28.41 -1.86
N ARG A 27 15.65 -28.90 -0.82
CA ARG A 27 17.10 -29.25 -0.85
C ARG A 27 17.49 -30.30 -1.91
N ARG A 28 16.56 -30.83 -2.73
CA ARG A 28 16.83 -31.85 -3.76
C ARG A 28 16.44 -31.34 -5.17
N PRO A 29 17.35 -31.36 -6.16
CA PRO A 29 17.04 -31.00 -7.55
C PRO A 29 15.99 -31.95 -8.17
N GLY A 30 15.08 -31.43 -9.02
CA GLY A 30 14.27 -32.27 -9.92
C GLY A 30 12.76 -32.39 -9.65
N ARG A 31 12.17 -31.64 -8.71
CA ARG A 31 10.69 -31.52 -8.61
C ARG A 31 10.20 -30.23 -9.22
N ALA A 32 9.18 -30.31 -10.08
CA ALA A 32 8.50 -29.18 -10.70
C ALA A 32 8.18 -28.06 -9.69
N THR A 33 8.58 -26.83 -10.00
CA THR A 33 8.40 -25.61 -9.18
C THR A 33 6.94 -25.37 -8.78
N ALA A 34 5.98 -25.86 -9.57
CA ALA A 34 4.55 -25.80 -9.28
C ALA A 34 4.11 -26.61 -8.03
N LYS A 35 4.90 -27.60 -7.58
CA LYS A 35 4.64 -28.45 -6.39
C LYS A 35 5.48 -28.06 -5.17
N VAL A 36 6.15 -26.92 -5.21
CA VAL A 36 6.92 -26.42 -4.07
C VAL A 36 5.97 -26.02 -2.93
N SER A 37 6.27 -26.50 -1.72
CA SER A 37 5.44 -26.26 -0.54
C SER A 37 5.21 -24.76 -0.35
N ARG A 38 3.95 -24.36 -0.20
CA ARG A 38 3.56 -22.97 0.11
C ARG A 38 3.65 -22.66 1.60
N THR A 39 4.37 -23.47 2.37
CA THR A 39 4.67 -23.23 3.78
C THR A 39 5.82 -22.23 3.88
N HIS A 40 5.94 -21.59 5.04
CA HIS A 40 7.12 -20.81 5.37
C HIS A 40 8.12 -21.69 6.14
N ALA A 41 9.37 -21.23 6.24
CA ALA A 41 10.37 -21.80 7.13
C ALA A 41 11.04 -20.67 7.91
N VAL A 42 11.30 -20.94 9.20
CA VAL A 42 12.13 -20.10 10.07
C VAL A 42 13.43 -20.84 10.31
N LEU A 43 14.54 -20.25 9.89
CA LEU A 43 15.87 -20.85 9.93
C LEU A 43 16.76 -20.03 10.87
N GLN A 44 17.57 -20.69 11.68
CA GLN A 44 18.59 -20.04 12.50
C GLN A 44 19.98 -20.49 12.03
N SER A 45 20.85 -19.53 11.70
CA SER A 45 22.24 -19.83 11.34
C SER A 45 23.10 -20.08 12.59
N PRO A 46 24.29 -20.71 12.45
CA PRO A 46 25.27 -20.80 13.54
C PRO A 46 25.71 -19.45 14.11
N SER A 47 25.66 -18.37 13.31
CA SER A 47 25.94 -17.00 13.76
C SER A 47 24.78 -16.37 14.55
N GLY A 48 23.64 -17.05 14.68
CA GLY A 48 22.46 -16.58 15.40
C GLY A 48 21.47 -15.77 14.56
N LEU A 49 21.71 -15.60 13.25
CA LEU A 49 20.77 -14.94 12.34
C LEU A 49 19.51 -15.78 12.16
N VAL A 50 18.34 -15.19 12.42
CA VAL A 50 17.04 -15.80 12.16
C VAL A 50 16.52 -15.30 10.81
N THR A 51 16.18 -16.23 9.91
CA THR A 51 15.69 -15.94 8.56
C THR A 51 14.33 -16.58 8.36
N ILE A 52 13.37 -15.79 7.86
CA ILE A 52 12.09 -16.28 7.39
C ILE A 52 12.07 -16.33 5.86
N VAL A 53 11.68 -17.48 5.29
CA VAL A 53 11.55 -17.67 3.84
C VAL A 53 10.22 -18.35 3.50
N GLY A 54 9.69 -18.08 2.31
CA GLY A 54 8.44 -18.67 1.85
C GLY A 54 7.18 -18.02 2.41
N GLY A 55 6.12 -18.82 2.46
CA GLY A 55 4.82 -18.40 2.99
C GLY A 55 3.97 -17.58 2.02
N LYS A 56 2.94 -16.94 2.58
CA LYS A 56 1.94 -16.15 1.87
C LYS A 56 1.52 -14.96 2.71
N LEU A 57 0.97 -13.95 2.05
CA LEU A 57 0.27 -12.87 2.73
C LEU A 57 -0.83 -13.40 3.66
N THR A 58 -1.62 -14.39 3.25
CA THR A 58 -2.70 -14.94 4.11
C THR A 58 -2.20 -15.64 5.38
N THR A 59 -0.92 -15.99 5.46
CA THR A 59 -0.31 -16.64 6.63
C THR A 59 0.67 -15.73 7.37
N TYR A 60 0.75 -14.44 7.03
CA TYR A 60 1.78 -13.53 7.54
C TYR A 60 1.80 -13.44 9.08
N ARG A 61 0.62 -13.40 9.73
CA ARG A 61 0.53 -13.33 11.20
C ARG A 61 1.14 -14.58 11.84
N ARG A 62 0.83 -15.75 11.30
CA ARG A 62 1.37 -17.02 11.81
C ARG A 62 2.88 -17.12 11.56
N MET A 63 3.32 -16.69 10.38
CA MET A 63 4.74 -16.55 10.02
C MET A 63 5.52 -15.66 11.01
N ALA A 64 4.96 -14.51 11.37
CA ALA A 64 5.55 -13.61 12.35
C ALA A 64 5.60 -14.25 13.74
N GLN A 65 4.51 -14.88 14.18
CA GLN A 65 4.45 -15.60 15.46
C GLN A 65 5.51 -16.70 15.55
N ASP A 66 5.59 -17.59 14.55
CA ASP A 66 6.57 -18.69 14.55
C ASP A 66 8.02 -18.14 14.54
N THR A 67 8.26 -16.96 13.95
CA THR A 67 9.57 -16.28 13.98
C THR A 67 9.91 -15.73 15.37
N VAL A 68 8.96 -15.06 16.01
CA VAL A 68 9.12 -14.53 17.37
C VAL A 68 9.32 -15.66 18.38
N ASP A 69 8.67 -16.81 18.19
CA ASP A 69 8.85 -17.98 19.06
C ASP A 69 10.27 -18.54 19.02
N VAL A 70 10.94 -18.49 17.85
CA VAL A 70 12.35 -18.88 17.71
C VAL A 70 13.24 -17.91 18.47
N LEU A 71 12.99 -16.61 18.36
CA LEU A 71 13.74 -15.58 19.09
C LEU A 71 13.55 -15.71 20.60
N ASN A 72 12.31 -15.84 21.07
CA ASN A 72 12.01 -15.97 22.49
C ASN A 72 12.69 -17.21 23.10
N ARG A 73 12.65 -18.35 22.41
CA ARG A 73 13.34 -19.57 22.86
C ARG A 73 14.86 -19.41 22.88
N ARG A 74 15.43 -18.74 21.88
CA ARG A 74 16.88 -18.45 21.81
C ARG A 74 17.32 -17.57 22.99
N ASP A 75 16.51 -16.57 23.31
CA ASP A 75 16.86 -15.51 24.27
C ASP A 75 16.31 -15.79 25.69
N GLY A 76 15.72 -16.96 25.92
CA GLY A 76 15.16 -17.35 27.23
C GLY A 76 13.92 -16.54 27.67
N SER A 77 13.24 -15.89 26.72
CA SER A 77 12.06 -15.07 26.98
C SER A 77 10.76 -15.89 26.93
N PRO A 78 9.71 -15.50 27.68
CA PRO A 78 8.41 -16.16 27.62
C PRO A 78 7.79 -16.14 26.22
N VAL A 79 7.20 -17.26 25.81
CA VAL A 79 6.47 -17.37 24.54
C VAL A 79 5.00 -17.00 24.76
N VAL A 80 4.54 -15.92 24.13
CA VAL A 80 3.15 -15.43 24.18
C VAL A 80 2.62 -15.10 22.79
N HIS A 81 1.30 -15.16 22.59
CA HIS A 81 0.67 -15.00 21.27
C HIS A 81 -0.52 -14.02 21.24
N PRO A 82 -0.35 -12.75 21.62
CA PRO A 82 -1.45 -11.78 21.69
C PRO A 82 -2.03 -11.41 20.31
N THR A 83 -1.28 -11.65 19.24
CA THR A 83 -1.58 -11.13 17.90
C THR A 83 -2.81 -11.75 17.22
N GLN A 84 -3.34 -12.86 17.74
CA GLN A 84 -4.55 -13.47 17.18
C GLN A 84 -5.80 -12.61 17.37
N SER A 85 -5.87 -11.88 18.48
CA SER A 85 -7.01 -11.03 18.85
C SER A 85 -6.65 -9.54 18.85
N LEU A 86 -5.41 -9.17 18.51
CA LEU A 86 -4.98 -7.79 18.45
C LEU A 86 -5.53 -7.12 17.19
N PRO A 87 -6.39 -6.10 17.29
CA PRO A 87 -6.86 -5.35 16.14
C PRO A 87 -5.68 -4.65 15.46
N LEU A 88 -5.71 -4.60 14.12
CA LEU A 88 -4.76 -3.76 13.38
C LEU A 88 -5.18 -2.30 13.48
N GLN A 89 -4.24 -1.39 13.27
CA GLN A 89 -4.50 0.05 13.20
C GLN A 89 -5.64 0.36 12.21
N GLY A 90 -6.48 1.33 12.54
CA GLY A 90 -7.69 1.65 11.79
C GLY A 90 -8.85 0.66 11.88
N SER A 91 -8.67 -0.57 12.41
CA SER A 91 -9.78 -1.53 12.49
C SER A 91 -10.66 -1.40 13.75
N ALA A 92 -10.16 -0.71 14.78
CA ALA A 92 -10.84 -0.58 16.05
C ALA A 92 -12.13 0.26 15.94
N GLY A 93 -13.19 -0.15 16.63
CA GLY A 93 -14.44 0.62 16.70
C GLY A 93 -15.34 0.52 15.47
N TRP A 94 -15.00 -0.28 14.47
CA TRP A 94 -15.93 -0.59 13.36
C TRP A 94 -17.05 -1.54 13.83
N PRO A 95 -18.34 -1.34 13.47
CA PRO A 95 -18.89 -0.33 12.54
C PRO A 95 -19.35 0.98 13.22
N PHE A 96 -19.12 1.17 14.53
CA PHE A 96 -19.57 2.38 15.23
C PHE A 96 -18.99 3.66 14.61
N VAL A 97 -17.69 3.64 14.29
CA VAL A 97 -16.97 4.78 13.68
C VAL A 97 -17.50 5.13 12.28
N GLN A 98 -18.09 4.18 11.56
CA GLN A 98 -18.62 4.42 10.21
C GLN A 98 -19.67 5.53 10.19
N ARG A 99 -20.57 5.57 11.18
CA ARG A 99 -21.64 6.59 11.24
C ARG A 99 -21.08 8.00 11.47
N GLU A 100 -20.05 8.10 12.31
CA GLU A 100 -19.38 9.37 12.57
C GLU A 100 -18.61 9.84 11.33
N LEU A 101 -17.94 8.93 10.62
CA LEU A 101 -17.29 9.20 9.34
C LEU A 101 -18.28 9.74 8.30
N GLU A 102 -19.43 9.08 8.12
CA GLU A 102 -20.46 9.51 7.17
C GLU A 102 -21.00 10.90 7.50
N LYS A 103 -21.33 11.13 8.78
CA LYS A 103 -21.83 12.43 9.25
C LYS A 103 -20.81 13.55 9.06
N LYS A 104 -19.57 13.36 9.52
CA LYS A 104 -18.51 14.38 9.44
C LYS A 104 -18.07 14.62 8.00
N GLY A 105 -17.87 13.56 7.22
CA GLY A 105 -17.47 13.66 5.82
C GLY A 105 -18.50 14.42 4.98
N SER A 106 -19.78 14.14 5.21
CA SER A 106 -20.88 14.85 4.54
C SER A 106 -20.93 16.33 4.93
N ALA A 107 -20.69 16.65 6.21
CA ALA A 107 -20.62 18.04 6.68
C ALA A 107 -19.43 18.82 6.07
N LEU A 108 -18.36 18.13 5.70
CA LEU A 108 -17.21 18.69 4.98
C LEU A 108 -17.41 18.75 3.46
N GLY A 109 -18.59 18.37 2.95
CA GLY A 109 -18.92 18.41 1.53
C GLY A 109 -18.30 17.28 0.69
N LEU A 110 -17.77 16.23 1.32
CA LEU A 110 -17.22 15.09 0.60
C LEU A 110 -18.32 14.25 -0.06
N SER A 111 -18.02 13.71 -1.24
CA SER A 111 -18.93 12.79 -1.91
C SER A 111 -19.10 11.49 -1.11
N HIS A 112 -20.23 10.82 -1.28
CA HIS A 112 -20.45 9.49 -0.69
C HIS A 112 -19.37 8.48 -1.12
N GLN A 113 -18.90 8.57 -2.38
CA GLN A 113 -17.85 7.68 -2.89
C GLN A 113 -16.52 7.91 -2.16
N THR A 114 -16.13 9.16 -1.93
CA THR A 114 -14.92 9.52 -1.16
C THR A 114 -15.03 9.04 0.29
N ILE A 115 -16.17 9.27 0.95
CA ILE A 115 -16.39 8.82 2.33
C ILE A 115 -16.28 7.29 2.44
N ALA A 116 -16.93 6.57 1.51
CA ALA A 116 -16.86 5.11 1.48
C ALA A 116 -15.44 4.59 1.21
N HIS A 117 -14.69 5.26 0.33
CA HIS A 117 -13.27 4.98 0.08
C HIS A 117 -12.44 5.15 1.36
N LEU A 118 -12.55 6.30 2.03
CA LEU A 118 -11.79 6.57 3.25
C LEU A 118 -12.08 5.53 4.35
N GLY A 119 -13.35 5.16 4.53
CA GLY A 119 -13.74 4.13 5.49
C GLY A 119 -13.18 2.75 5.16
N LYS A 120 -13.16 2.38 3.87
CA LYS A 120 -12.62 1.08 3.41
C LYS A 120 -11.10 1.02 3.52
N SER A 121 -10.42 2.13 3.26
CA SER A 121 -8.95 2.19 3.18
C SER A 121 -8.28 2.44 4.53
N TYR A 122 -8.84 3.36 5.34
CA TYR A 122 -8.23 3.80 6.60
C TYR A 122 -9.03 3.37 7.85
N GLY A 123 -10.26 2.87 7.68
CA GLY A 123 -11.12 2.51 8.80
C GLY A 123 -11.34 3.68 9.75
N ALA A 124 -11.07 3.49 11.04
CA ALA A 124 -11.20 4.52 12.05
C ALA A 124 -10.24 5.71 11.89
N GLU A 125 -9.08 5.52 11.24
CA GLU A 125 -8.13 6.62 11.00
C GLU A 125 -8.65 7.63 9.96
N SER A 126 -9.70 7.29 9.22
CA SER A 126 -10.38 8.24 8.33
C SER A 126 -10.85 9.50 9.06
N LEU A 127 -11.15 9.41 10.36
CA LEU A 127 -11.50 10.59 11.15
C LEU A 127 -10.34 11.59 11.27
N ALA A 128 -9.11 11.11 11.41
CA ALA A 128 -7.93 11.97 11.43
C ALA A 128 -7.72 12.67 10.08
N ILE A 129 -8.06 11.98 8.97
CA ILE A 129 -8.05 12.59 7.63
C ILE A 129 -9.10 13.71 7.53
N LEU A 130 -10.30 13.51 8.08
CA LEU A 130 -11.32 14.57 8.13
C LEU A 130 -10.90 15.77 8.99
N ASP A 131 -10.16 15.53 10.07
CA ASP A 131 -9.65 16.60 10.92
C ASP A 131 -8.60 17.46 10.18
N LEU A 132 -7.78 16.87 9.28
CA LEU A 132 -6.89 17.63 8.39
C LEU A 132 -7.68 18.58 7.47
N ILE A 133 -8.77 18.10 6.88
CA ILE A 133 -9.65 18.91 6.01
C ILE A 133 -10.30 20.05 6.79
N SER A 134 -10.64 19.82 8.07
CA SER A 134 -11.20 20.87 8.92
C SER A 134 -10.20 22.00 9.17
N GLY A 135 -8.89 21.69 9.22
CA GLY A 135 -7.82 22.69 9.34
C GLY A 135 -7.46 23.38 8.03
N ASP A 136 -7.56 22.67 6.90
CA ASP A 136 -7.34 23.19 5.56
C ASP A 136 -8.38 22.62 4.59
N PRO A 137 -9.48 23.36 4.31
CA PRO A 137 -10.55 22.89 3.43
C PRO A 137 -10.10 22.57 2.01
N SER A 138 -8.96 23.10 1.54
CA SER A 138 -8.43 22.76 0.22
C SER A 138 -8.02 21.29 0.12
N LEU A 139 -7.79 20.62 1.25
CA LEU A 139 -7.43 19.21 1.31
C LEU A 139 -8.60 18.26 0.98
N ALA A 140 -9.83 18.77 0.92
CA ALA A 140 -11.01 18.02 0.46
C ALA A 140 -11.01 17.76 -1.06
N GLN A 141 -10.19 18.49 -1.81
CA GLN A 141 -10.16 18.40 -3.27
C GLN A 141 -9.65 17.03 -3.72
N LEU A 142 -10.30 16.46 -4.73
CA LEU A 142 -9.83 15.25 -5.41
C LEU A 142 -8.49 15.53 -6.10
N LEU A 143 -7.58 14.55 -6.05
CA LEU A 143 -6.35 14.58 -6.85
C LEU A 143 -6.68 14.36 -8.33
N ILE A 144 -7.62 13.46 -8.62
CA ILE A 144 -8.04 13.06 -9.97
C ILE A 144 -9.56 13.03 -9.99
N ASP A 145 -10.18 13.75 -10.93
CA ASP A 145 -11.62 14.03 -10.95
C ASP A 145 -12.53 12.78 -10.88
N ASP A 146 -12.10 11.64 -11.44
CA ASP A 146 -12.87 10.39 -11.50
C ASP A 146 -12.43 9.31 -10.50
N LEU A 147 -11.46 9.62 -9.62
CA LEU A 147 -10.99 8.71 -8.57
C LEU A 147 -11.24 9.30 -7.17
N PRO A 148 -11.55 8.47 -6.16
CA PRO A 148 -11.97 8.96 -4.85
C PRO A 148 -10.81 9.42 -3.94
N TYR A 149 -9.64 9.72 -4.51
CA TYR A 149 -8.46 10.12 -3.75
C TYR A 149 -8.41 11.61 -3.53
N ILE A 150 -8.24 12.05 -2.28
CA ILE A 150 -8.18 13.47 -1.93
C ILE A 150 -6.79 13.91 -1.47
N ARG A 151 -6.50 15.21 -1.58
CA ARG A 151 -5.25 15.82 -1.10
C ARG A 151 -4.94 15.50 0.37
N ALA A 152 -5.96 15.39 1.22
CA ALA A 152 -5.79 15.05 2.63
C ALA A 152 -5.10 13.69 2.84
N GLU A 153 -5.30 12.72 1.93
CA GLU A 153 -4.62 11.41 1.99
C GLU A 153 -3.11 11.54 1.77
N VAL A 154 -2.67 12.50 0.95
CA VAL A 154 -1.24 12.78 0.74
C VAL A 154 -0.61 13.24 2.04
N VAL A 155 -1.21 14.25 2.68
CA VAL A 155 -0.74 14.80 3.96
C VAL A 155 -0.77 13.73 5.04
N TYR A 156 -1.85 12.95 5.12
CA TYR A 156 -1.96 11.88 6.10
C TYR A 156 -0.88 10.81 5.91
N ALA A 157 -0.68 10.34 4.67
CA ALA A 157 0.34 9.36 4.34
C ALA A 157 1.75 9.84 4.73
N THR A 158 2.04 11.12 4.49
CA THR A 158 3.32 11.74 4.83
C THR A 158 3.53 11.85 6.33
N CYS A 159 2.54 12.35 7.07
CA CYS A 159 2.67 12.63 8.50
C CYS A 159 2.52 11.38 9.39
N TYR A 160 1.71 10.40 8.99
CA TYR A 160 1.30 9.29 9.84
C TYR A 160 1.66 7.90 9.30
N GLU A 161 2.00 7.77 8.01
CA GLU A 161 2.27 6.47 7.40
C GLU A 161 3.69 6.35 6.81
N MET A 162 4.58 7.28 7.16
CA MET A 162 5.98 7.31 6.72
C MET A 162 6.14 7.34 5.19
N ALA A 163 5.24 7.99 4.45
CA ALA A 163 5.44 8.22 3.03
C ALA A 163 6.51 9.31 2.82
N VAL A 164 7.65 8.93 2.22
CA VAL A 164 8.84 9.80 2.05
C VAL A 164 9.18 10.06 0.59
N THR A 165 8.40 9.51 -0.34
CA THR A 165 8.51 9.77 -1.78
C THR A 165 7.12 9.84 -2.42
N PRO A 166 6.94 10.55 -3.55
CA PRO A 166 5.66 10.55 -4.27
C PRO A 166 5.20 9.13 -4.66
N TYR A 167 6.14 8.22 -4.90
CA TYR A 167 5.83 6.81 -5.17
C TYR A 167 5.20 6.10 -3.96
N ASP A 168 5.57 6.44 -2.72
CA ASP A 168 4.92 5.89 -1.52
C ASP A 168 3.42 6.18 -1.52
N VAL A 169 3.06 7.43 -1.85
CA VAL A 169 1.67 7.88 -1.86
C VAL A 169 0.93 7.27 -3.05
N LEU A 170 1.43 7.51 -4.27
CA LEU A 170 0.73 7.18 -5.52
C LEU A 170 0.60 5.68 -5.79
N ALA A 171 1.56 4.87 -5.31
CA ALA A 171 1.61 3.44 -5.62
C ALA A 171 1.39 2.51 -4.42
N ARG A 172 1.64 2.97 -3.18
CA ARG A 172 1.59 2.09 -1.99
C ARG A 172 0.47 2.44 -1.01
N ARG A 173 0.18 3.73 -0.79
CA ARG A 173 -0.91 4.18 0.10
C ARG A 173 -2.22 4.36 -0.66
N THR A 174 -2.11 4.81 -1.90
CA THR A 174 -3.21 4.82 -2.87
C THR A 174 -2.94 3.79 -3.97
N SER A 175 -3.95 3.49 -4.78
CA SER A 175 -3.81 2.65 -5.97
C SER A 175 -3.76 3.47 -7.27
N ILE A 176 -3.38 4.76 -7.21
CA ILE A 176 -3.42 5.66 -8.37
C ILE A 176 -2.57 5.12 -9.53
N THR A 177 -1.37 4.58 -9.28
CA THR A 177 -0.56 4.00 -10.36
C THR A 177 -1.21 2.80 -11.06
N LEU A 178 -2.21 2.18 -10.44
CA LEU A 178 -2.97 1.06 -10.99
C LEU A 178 -4.33 1.47 -11.57
N GLU A 179 -4.97 2.50 -11.02
CA GLU A 179 -6.34 2.90 -11.35
C GLU A 179 -6.40 4.07 -12.33
N ASP A 180 -5.39 4.95 -12.34
CA ASP A 180 -5.29 6.06 -13.28
C ASP A 180 -4.61 5.63 -14.59
N ARG A 181 -5.20 6.03 -15.73
CA ARG A 181 -4.62 5.83 -17.07
C ARG A 181 -3.28 6.56 -17.23
N GLN A 182 -3.10 7.71 -16.59
CA GLN A 182 -1.83 8.44 -16.57
C GLN A 182 -0.89 7.95 -15.45
N ARG A 183 -1.30 6.97 -14.65
CA ARG A 183 -0.51 6.35 -13.57
C ARG A 183 0.02 7.36 -12.56
N GLY A 184 -0.72 8.44 -12.32
CA GLY A 184 -0.36 9.52 -11.42
C GLY A 184 0.59 10.56 -12.00
N LEU A 185 1.01 10.44 -13.27
CA LEU A 185 1.89 11.43 -13.92
C LEU A 185 1.25 12.83 -13.97
N GLY A 186 -0.07 12.91 -14.13
CA GLY A 186 -0.79 14.18 -14.14
C GLY A 186 -0.88 14.89 -12.78
N VAL A 187 -0.59 14.20 -11.67
CA VAL A 187 -0.77 14.72 -10.30
C VAL A 187 0.48 14.67 -9.45
N VAL A 188 1.59 14.12 -9.97
CA VAL A 188 2.83 13.93 -9.19
C VAL A 188 3.41 15.24 -8.67
N ASP A 189 3.32 16.33 -9.44
CA ASP A 189 3.81 17.65 -9.01
C ASP A 189 3.01 18.20 -7.82
N GLU A 190 1.68 18.04 -7.87
CA GLU A 190 0.79 18.44 -6.78
C GLU A 190 1.04 17.61 -5.51
N VAL A 191 1.14 16.28 -5.67
CA VAL A 191 1.48 15.37 -4.57
C VAL A 191 2.82 15.73 -3.97
N ALA A 192 3.84 15.95 -4.79
CA ALA A 192 5.17 16.32 -4.32
C ALA A 192 5.19 17.68 -3.61
N ALA A 193 4.38 18.65 -4.05
CA ALA A 193 4.26 19.94 -3.39
C ALA A 193 3.62 19.81 -1.99
N LEU A 194 2.59 19.00 -1.85
CA LEU A 194 1.98 18.70 -0.54
C LEU A 194 2.99 18.00 0.39
N MET A 195 3.69 16.98 -0.11
CA MET A 195 4.72 16.28 0.66
C MET A 195 5.89 17.20 1.05
N ALA A 196 6.32 18.08 0.15
CA ALA A 196 7.42 19.02 0.37
C ALA A 196 7.14 19.97 1.53
N LYS A 197 5.88 20.40 1.71
CA LYS A 197 5.46 21.25 2.83
C LYS A 197 5.65 20.53 4.18
N GLU A 198 5.22 19.27 4.26
CA GLU A 198 5.27 18.49 5.51
C GLU A 198 6.68 17.97 5.83
N LEU A 199 7.45 17.56 4.81
CA LEU A 199 8.80 17.01 4.95
C LEU A 199 9.91 18.07 4.82
N GLN A 200 9.54 19.33 4.58
CA GLN A 200 10.46 20.46 4.42
C GLN A 200 11.49 20.23 3.30
N TRP A 201 11.05 19.72 2.16
CA TRP A 201 11.94 19.51 1.01
C TRP A 201 12.37 20.83 0.38
N THR A 202 13.63 20.89 -0.08
CA THR A 202 14.07 21.98 -0.96
C THR A 202 13.45 21.82 -2.36
N PRO A 203 13.38 22.90 -3.16
CA PRO A 203 12.92 22.81 -4.55
C PRO A 203 13.68 21.75 -5.38
N GLU A 204 14.99 21.61 -5.13
CA GLU A 204 15.84 20.62 -5.79
C GLU A 204 15.48 19.18 -5.38
N GLN A 205 15.20 18.95 -4.10
CA GLN A 205 14.75 17.65 -3.60
C GLN A 205 13.38 17.27 -4.18
N GLN A 206 12.43 18.21 -4.15
CA GLN A 206 11.10 18.00 -4.72
C GLN A 206 11.21 17.62 -6.21
N LYS A 207 11.95 18.41 -7.00
CA LYS A 207 12.17 18.14 -8.42
C LYS A 207 12.82 16.78 -8.64
N SER A 208 13.86 16.45 -7.87
CA SER A 208 14.56 15.16 -8.00
C SER A 208 13.64 13.96 -7.75
N LEU A 209 12.74 14.06 -6.77
CA LEU A 209 11.77 13.02 -6.42
C LEU A 209 10.65 12.89 -7.45
N VAL A 210 10.15 14.01 -7.99
CA VAL A 210 9.22 14.02 -9.13
C VAL A 210 9.88 13.33 -10.33
N ASP A 211 11.08 13.77 -10.70
CA ASP A 211 11.80 13.19 -11.84
C ASP A 211 12.06 11.69 -11.64
N ALA A 212 12.32 11.25 -10.40
CA ALA A 212 12.50 9.84 -10.07
C ALA A 212 11.22 9.03 -10.26
N PHE A 213 10.07 9.58 -9.85
CA PHE A 213 8.76 8.97 -10.10
C PHE A 213 8.46 8.85 -11.60
N CYS A 214 8.61 9.94 -12.35
CA CYS A 214 8.38 9.95 -13.80
C CYS A 214 9.26 8.92 -14.51
N ARG A 215 10.57 8.87 -14.22
CA ARG A 215 11.48 7.86 -14.76
C ARG A 215 11.10 6.42 -14.39
N ALA A 216 10.44 6.20 -13.26
CA ALA A 216 9.97 4.87 -12.88
C ALA A 216 8.74 4.46 -13.70
N MET A 217 7.78 5.38 -13.89
CA MET A 217 6.59 5.16 -14.72
C MET A 217 6.96 4.97 -16.19
N ASP A 218 7.86 5.79 -16.74
CA ASP A 218 8.33 5.66 -18.12
C ASP A 218 8.97 4.29 -18.37
N ARG A 219 9.80 3.83 -17.43
CA ARG A 219 10.43 2.49 -17.52
C ARG A 219 9.40 1.38 -17.47
N GLN A 220 8.36 1.51 -16.65
CA GLN A 220 7.29 0.54 -16.57
C GLN A 220 6.47 0.49 -17.87
N ILE A 221 6.06 1.65 -18.39
CA ILE A 221 5.31 1.76 -19.65
C ILE A 221 6.14 1.23 -20.82
N ALA A 222 7.44 1.51 -20.86
CA ALA A 222 8.34 0.98 -21.87
C ALA A 222 8.45 -0.55 -21.78
N ALA A 223 8.61 -1.10 -20.57
CA ALA A 223 8.73 -2.54 -20.34
C ALA A 223 7.46 -3.31 -20.75
N GLU A 224 6.28 -2.70 -20.68
CA GLU A 224 5.02 -3.30 -21.10
C GLU A 224 4.90 -3.45 -22.62
N LYS A 225 5.62 -2.63 -23.40
CA LYS A 225 5.63 -2.68 -24.87
C LYS A 225 6.68 -3.62 -25.44
N ILE A 226 7.56 -4.16 -24.60
CA ILE A 226 8.58 -5.11 -25.05
C ILE A 226 7.88 -6.44 -25.26
N GLU A 227 7.67 -6.81 -26.53
CA GLU A 227 7.23 -8.15 -26.91
C GLU A 227 8.23 -9.18 -26.34
N VAL A 228 7.71 -10.16 -25.60
CA VAL A 228 8.43 -11.36 -25.13
C VAL A 228 8.15 -12.51 -26.06
#